data_AF-A0A426YZG5-F1
#
_entry.id   AF-A0A426YZG5-F1
#
_cell.length_a   1.000
_cell.length_b   1.000
_cell.length_c   1.000
_cell.angle_alpha   90.00
_cell.angle_beta   90.00
_cell.angle_gamma   90.00
#
_symmetry.space_group_name_H-M   'P 1'
#
loop_
_entity.id
_entity.type
_entity.pdbx_description
1 polymer ?
#
loop_
_entity_poly.entity_id
_entity_poly.type
_entity_poly.pdbx_seq_one_letter_code
_entity_poly.pdbx_strand_id
1 'polypeptide(L)'
;DDNKVVIKRKTELGGTFSVASWILFVGLLSVLLYQIITKLSIEVHRVRPANAPDLLSFVNDLEFNITTISSMSCSHLRGLDSLVIGTLGSIDYRVYPLSTYVEYNCQNTSSGPTVSLKCNSCQIPRRNHYISWQFVDLPNDPAIAVGFRFNLSAKDHADGNHVSFVTGTMISDTYTNDKPKTFRGPDVNVLRIHLFPQAYNNLNNLKLIQPLFHDFISGSSFSEVSDLQASLQGSKNGLVNTTLYISYLSDYIVEINKENLMGIGKIVIFCICI
;
A
#
# COMPACT_ATOMS: atom_id res chain seq x y z
N ASP A 1 -65.99 74.93 -11.91
CA ASP A 1 -65.85 73.56 -12.42
C ASP A 1 -64.40 73.14 -12.50
N ASP A 2 -64.19 71.88 -12.13
CA ASP A 2 -63.00 71.03 -12.28
C ASP A 2 -61.83 71.17 -11.29
N ASN A 3 -62.14 70.65 -10.11
CA ASN A 3 -61.28 70.00 -9.14
C ASN A 3 -60.33 68.97 -9.81
N LYS A 4 -59.02 69.23 -9.88
CA LYS A 4 -58.02 68.22 -10.29
C LYS A 4 -57.05 67.94 -9.15
N VAL A 5 -57.44 66.95 -8.33
CA VAL A 5 -56.61 66.37 -7.26
C VAL A 5 -55.41 65.66 -7.89
N VAL A 6 -54.20 66.10 -7.56
CA VAL A 6 -52.96 65.37 -7.89
C VAL A 6 -52.87 64.17 -6.95
N ILE A 7 -53.29 63.01 -7.42
CA ILE A 7 -53.11 61.75 -6.69
C ILE A 7 -51.62 61.36 -6.76
N LYS A 8 -50.95 61.40 -5.61
CA LYS A 8 -49.59 60.89 -5.42
C LYS A 8 -49.57 59.40 -5.80
N ARG A 9 -48.75 58.99 -6.78
CA ARG A 9 -48.53 57.57 -7.06
C ARG A 9 -48.00 56.91 -5.79
N LYS A 10 -48.73 55.91 -5.30
CA LYS A 10 -48.32 55.06 -4.19
C LYS A 10 -47.31 54.03 -4.72
N THR A 11 -46.07 54.46 -4.97
CA THR A 11 -44.98 53.57 -5.40
C THR A 11 -44.06 53.25 -4.23
N GLU A 12 -44.58 52.68 -3.15
CA GLU A 12 -43.73 52.18 -2.06
C GLU A 12 -44.37 50.95 -1.42
N LEU A 13 -44.51 49.87 -2.19
CA LEU A 13 -44.71 48.54 -1.61
C LEU A 13 -43.96 47.43 -2.37
N GLY A 14 -43.26 47.76 -3.46
CA GLY A 14 -42.38 46.83 -4.18
C GLY A 14 -40.94 46.80 -3.67
N GLY A 15 -40.47 47.86 -3.01
CA GLY A 15 -39.10 47.95 -2.48
C GLY A 15 -38.89 47.16 -1.19
N THR A 16 -39.85 47.18 -0.27
CA THR A 16 -39.76 46.46 1.01
C THR A 16 -39.86 44.95 0.86
N PHE A 17 -40.68 44.46 -0.09
CA PHE A 17 -40.77 43.03 -0.41
C PHE A 17 -39.50 42.49 -1.08
N SER A 18 -38.82 43.32 -1.88
CA SER A 18 -37.54 42.97 -2.50
C SER A 18 -36.40 42.94 -1.49
N VAL A 19 -36.30 43.95 -0.61
CA VAL A 19 -35.24 44.03 0.41
C VAL A 19 -35.39 42.95 1.49
N ALA A 20 -36.61 42.67 1.97
CA ALA A 20 -36.83 41.62 2.96
C ALA A 20 -36.53 40.21 2.41
N SER A 21 -36.93 39.92 1.16
CA SER A 21 -36.53 38.67 0.48
C SER A 21 -35.03 38.57 0.30
N TRP A 22 -34.34 39.68 0.02
CA TRP A 22 -32.89 39.68 -0.15
C TRP A 22 -32.16 39.41 1.16
N ILE A 23 -32.60 40.00 2.27
CA ILE A 23 -32.07 39.73 3.61
C ILE A 23 -32.29 38.26 3.98
N LEU A 24 -33.48 37.71 3.72
CA LEU A 24 -33.76 36.29 3.96
C LEU A 24 -32.88 35.39 3.11
N PHE A 25 -32.73 35.67 1.82
CA PHE A 25 -31.91 34.88 0.91
C PHE A 25 -30.43 34.91 1.30
N VAL A 26 -29.89 36.08 1.63
CA VAL A 26 -28.50 36.22 2.10
C VAL A 26 -28.31 35.54 3.45
N GLY A 27 -29.28 35.62 4.37
CA GLY A 27 -29.24 34.93 5.65
C GLY A 27 -29.24 33.41 5.49
N LEU A 28 -30.13 32.87 4.66
CA LEU A 28 -30.22 31.44 4.36
C LEU A 28 -28.96 30.94 3.66
N LEU A 29 -28.46 31.68 2.66
CA LEU A 29 -27.23 31.36 1.95
C LEU A 29 -26.02 31.38 2.91
N SER A 30 -25.96 32.33 3.83
CA SER A 30 -24.89 32.42 4.83
C SER A 30 -24.93 31.25 5.81
N VAL A 31 -26.11 30.85 6.27
CA VAL A 31 -26.28 29.65 7.13
C VAL A 31 -25.91 28.38 6.37
N LEU A 32 -26.32 28.26 5.11
CA LEU A 32 -26.00 27.10 4.28
C LEU A 32 -24.50 27.00 4.01
N LEU A 33 -23.85 28.12 3.67
CA LEU A 33 -22.40 28.22 3.51
C LEU A 33 -21.67 27.91 4.82
N TYR A 34 -22.15 28.43 5.95
CA TYR A 34 -21.59 28.12 7.26
C TYR A 34 -21.72 26.63 7.60
N GLN A 35 -22.86 26.01 7.29
CA GLN A 35 -23.05 24.57 7.49
C GLN A 35 -22.17 23.73 6.57
N ILE A 36 -21.96 24.15 5.33
CA ILE A 36 -21.06 23.46 4.39
C ILE A 36 -19.61 23.57 4.86
N ILE A 37 -19.15 24.78 5.24
CA ILE A 37 -17.79 25.03 5.71
C ILE A 37 -17.51 24.31 7.04
N THR A 38 -18.44 24.33 7.99
CA THR A 38 -18.28 23.63 9.27
C THR A 38 -18.31 22.10 9.14
N LYS A 39 -18.92 21.57 8.08
CA LYS A 39 -18.90 20.13 7.75
C LYS A 39 -17.71 19.70 6.90
N LEU A 40 -16.94 20.63 6.35
CA LEU A 40 -15.68 20.33 5.66
C LEU A 40 -14.61 19.97 6.70
N SER A 41 -14.62 18.70 7.11
CA SER A 41 -13.53 18.10 7.86
C SER A 41 -12.42 17.70 6.90
N ILE A 42 -11.19 18.17 7.13
CA ILE A 42 -10.02 17.79 6.33
C ILE A 42 -9.21 16.77 7.11
N GLU A 43 -8.79 15.72 6.41
CA GLU A 43 -7.80 14.79 6.92
C GLU A 43 -6.42 15.42 6.77
N VAL A 44 -5.75 15.66 7.89
CA VAL A 44 -4.42 16.27 7.94
C VAL A 44 -3.41 15.19 8.26
N HIS A 45 -2.45 15.01 7.37
CA HIS A 45 -1.32 14.09 7.54
C HIS A 45 -0.14 14.87 8.09
N ARG A 46 0.28 14.55 9.30
CA ARG A 46 1.50 15.10 9.91
C ARG A 46 2.58 14.05 9.90
N VAL A 47 3.77 14.42 9.46
CA VAL A 47 4.93 13.53 9.49
C VAL A 47 5.75 13.86 10.72
N ARG A 48 5.95 12.88 11.60
CA ARG A 48 6.74 13.03 12.83
C ARG A 48 7.92 12.06 12.81
N PRO A 49 9.12 12.45 13.24
CA PRO A 49 10.23 11.52 13.38
C PRO A 49 9.90 10.42 14.40
N ALA A 50 10.22 9.18 14.06
CA ALA A 50 9.91 8.05 14.94
C ALA A 50 11.03 7.79 15.95
N ASN A 51 10.66 7.54 17.20
CA ASN A 51 11.60 7.02 18.19
C ASN A 51 11.46 5.50 18.34
N ALA A 52 12.54 4.89 18.80
CA ALA A 52 12.63 3.49 19.18
C ALA A 52 11.38 2.88 19.88
N PRO A 53 10.86 3.46 20.98
CA PRO A 53 9.68 2.96 21.68
C PRO A 53 8.36 3.22 20.94
N ASP A 54 8.27 4.29 20.15
CA ASP A 54 7.06 4.60 19.38
C ASP A 54 6.80 3.50 18.34
N LEU A 55 7.86 3.02 17.69
CA LEU A 55 7.80 1.95 16.71
C LEU A 55 7.38 0.60 17.31
N LEU A 56 7.80 0.30 18.54
CA LEU A 56 7.42 -0.94 19.23
C LEU A 56 5.93 -1.01 19.55
N SER A 57 5.23 0.12 19.53
CA SER A 57 3.79 0.17 19.77
C SER A 57 2.93 -0.19 18.56
N PHE A 58 3.54 -0.37 17.38
CA PHE A 58 2.86 -0.86 16.17
C PHE A 58 2.85 -2.40 16.19
N VAL A 59 1.84 -2.98 16.81
CA VAL A 59 1.65 -4.44 16.89
C VAL A 59 0.56 -4.82 15.90
N ASN A 60 0.96 -5.40 14.77
CA ASN A 60 0.06 -5.70 13.66
C ASN A 60 0.13 -7.20 13.34
N ASP A 61 -0.99 -7.78 12.93
CA ASP A 61 -0.99 -9.07 12.25
C ASP A 61 -0.70 -8.80 10.77
N LEU A 62 0.32 -9.48 10.23
CA LEU A 62 0.76 -9.31 8.85
C LEU A 62 0.55 -10.60 8.08
N GLU A 63 0.06 -10.48 6.86
CA GLU A 63 -0.10 -11.60 5.94
C GLU A 63 0.43 -11.24 4.56
N PHE A 64 1.44 -11.97 4.11
CA PHE A 64 2.04 -11.82 2.79
C PHE A 64 1.75 -13.05 1.96
N ASN A 65 0.97 -12.88 0.89
CA ASN A 65 0.65 -13.93 -0.05
C ASN A 65 1.31 -13.63 -1.40
N ILE A 66 2.29 -14.44 -1.79
CA ILE A 66 3.02 -14.30 -3.06
C ILE A 66 2.73 -15.52 -3.93
N THR A 67 1.99 -15.31 -5.02
CA THR A 67 1.69 -16.33 -6.03
C THR A 67 2.68 -16.20 -7.18
N THR A 68 3.37 -17.29 -7.49
CA THR A 68 4.22 -17.38 -8.69
C THR A 68 3.37 -17.85 -9.86
N ILE A 69 3.14 -16.98 -10.84
CA ILE A 69 2.28 -17.29 -11.99
C ILE A 69 3.00 -18.29 -12.89
N SER A 70 2.55 -19.54 -12.88
CA SER A 70 3.26 -20.67 -13.49
C SER A 70 2.42 -21.94 -13.55
N SER A 71 2.90 -22.94 -14.29
CA SER A 71 2.39 -24.32 -14.22
C SER A 71 2.95 -25.11 -13.03
N MET A 72 3.89 -24.53 -12.27
CA MET A 72 4.54 -25.19 -11.15
C MET A 72 3.55 -25.48 -10.01
N SER A 73 4.00 -26.28 -9.06
CA SER A 73 3.29 -26.52 -7.80
C SER A 73 4.24 -26.47 -6.60
N CYS A 74 3.69 -26.48 -5.39
CA CYS A 74 4.45 -26.45 -4.14
C CYS A 74 5.45 -27.61 -3.99
N SER A 75 5.32 -28.69 -4.76
CA SER A 75 6.33 -29.76 -4.82
C SER A 75 7.69 -29.27 -5.35
N HIS A 76 7.71 -28.17 -6.11
CA HIS A 76 8.92 -27.55 -6.65
C HIS A 76 9.62 -26.67 -5.61
N LEU A 77 8.94 -26.25 -4.54
CA LEU A 77 9.44 -25.27 -3.58
C LEU A 77 10.58 -25.83 -2.73
N ARG A 78 11.69 -25.09 -2.61
CA ARG A 78 12.85 -25.40 -1.77
C ARG A 78 13.35 -24.13 -1.08
N GLY A 79 14.01 -24.29 0.07
CA GLY A 79 14.73 -23.20 0.75
C GLY A 79 13.87 -22.15 1.47
N LEU A 80 12.56 -22.39 1.62
CA LEU A 80 11.68 -21.52 2.41
C LEU A 80 11.79 -21.89 3.90
N ASP A 81 12.93 -21.59 4.52
CA ASP A 81 13.23 -21.95 5.91
C ASP A 81 14.08 -20.92 6.65
N SER A 82 14.65 -19.93 5.95
CA SER A 82 15.56 -18.95 6.52
C SER A 82 15.07 -17.51 6.36
N LEU A 83 15.37 -16.71 7.37
CA LEU A 83 15.16 -15.27 7.44
C LEU A 83 16.50 -14.60 7.65
N VAL A 84 16.88 -13.68 6.78
CA VAL A 84 18.06 -12.85 6.95
C VAL A 84 17.64 -11.47 7.43
N ILE A 85 18.26 -10.99 8.52
CA ILE A 85 18.01 -9.66 9.10
C ILE A 85 19.29 -8.84 9.02
N GLY A 86 19.18 -7.59 8.55
CA GLY A 86 20.29 -6.67 8.36
C GLY A 86 20.74 -6.58 6.90
N THR A 87 21.73 -5.73 6.62
CA THR A 87 22.18 -5.51 5.23
C THR A 87 23.05 -6.68 4.77
N LEU A 88 22.65 -7.35 3.69
CA LEU A 88 23.46 -8.39 3.05
C LEU A 88 24.88 -7.87 2.75
N GLY A 89 25.90 -8.62 3.14
CA GLY A 89 27.31 -8.25 2.95
C GLY A 89 27.90 -7.33 4.03
N SER A 90 27.13 -6.93 5.05
CA SER A 90 27.62 -6.20 6.23
C SER A 90 27.99 -7.15 7.38
N ILE A 91 28.82 -6.73 8.34
CA ILE A 91 29.17 -7.57 9.51
C ILE A 91 27.95 -7.85 10.41
N ASP A 92 26.90 -7.05 10.28
CA ASP A 92 25.73 -7.07 11.15
C ASP A 92 24.57 -7.95 10.66
N TYR A 93 24.72 -8.67 9.53
CA TYR A 93 23.65 -9.58 9.08
C TYR A 93 23.57 -10.80 9.97
N ARG A 94 22.34 -11.26 10.22
CA ARG A 94 22.06 -12.46 11.00
C ARG A 94 21.07 -13.33 10.25
N VAL A 95 21.25 -14.64 10.33
CA VAL A 95 20.37 -15.63 9.73
C VAL A 95 19.64 -16.36 10.85
N TYR A 96 18.32 -16.42 10.74
CA TYR A 96 17.44 -17.08 11.69
C TYR A 96 16.52 -18.07 10.95
N PRO A 97 16.04 -19.13 11.62
CA PRO A 97 14.99 -19.97 11.06
C PRO A 97 13.71 -19.14 10.87
N LEU A 98 13.12 -19.18 9.68
CA LEU A 98 11.92 -18.41 9.33
C LEU A 98 10.74 -18.71 10.27
N SER A 99 10.60 -19.98 10.68
CA SER A 99 9.56 -20.46 11.60
C SER A 99 9.58 -19.81 12.99
N THR A 100 10.68 -19.15 13.38
CA THR A 100 10.77 -18.43 14.66
C THR A 100 10.05 -17.08 14.62
N TYR A 101 9.75 -16.55 13.43
CA TYR A 101 9.15 -15.23 13.25
C TYR A 101 7.79 -15.28 12.56
N VAL A 102 7.61 -16.18 11.59
CA VAL A 102 6.38 -16.26 10.80
C VAL A 102 5.96 -17.72 10.63
N GLU A 103 4.65 -17.93 10.65
CA GLU A 103 4.03 -19.15 10.14
C GLU A 103 4.04 -19.06 8.61
N TYR A 104 4.58 -20.06 7.93
CA TYR A 104 4.61 -20.07 6.48
C TYR A 104 4.04 -21.36 5.93
N ASN A 105 3.39 -21.25 4.77
CA ASN A 105 2.88 -22.40 4.03
C ASN A 105 3.00 -22.17 2.52
N CYS A 106 2.86 -23.25 1.76
CA CYS A 106 2.69 -23.19 0.32
C CYS A 106 1.40 -23.88 -0.06
N GLN A 107 0.59 -23.21 -0.88
CA GLN A 107 -0.67 -23.74 -1.40
C GLN A 107 -0.70 -23.65 -2.92
N ASN A 108 -1.24 -24.68 -3.56
CA ASN A 108 -1.43 -24.67 -5.01
C ASN A 108 -2.71 -23.93 -5.35
N THR A 109 -2.63 -22.96 -6.26
CA THR A 109 -3.79 -22.24 -6.80
C THR A 109 -3.89 -22.47 -8.32
N SER A 110 -5.00 -22.04 -8.93
CA SER A 110 -5.18 -22.14 -10.38
C SER A 110 -4.15 -21.34 -11.19
N SER A 111 -3.48 -20.36 -10.58
CA SER A 111 -2.45 -19.54 -11.23
C SER A 111 -1.03 -20.05 -10.98
N GLY A 112 -0.84 -21.02 -10.09
CA GLY A 112 0.48 -21.52 -9.65
C GLY A 112 0.61 -21.61 -8.12
N PRO A 113 1.82 -21.88 -7.59
CA PRO A 113 2.04 -22.02 -6.16
C PRO A 113 2.04 -20.64 -5.48
N THR A 114 1.35 -20.56 -4.35
CA THR A 114 1.28 -19.39 -3.47
C THR A 114 2.02 -19.67 -2.18
N VAL A 115 3.05 -18.89 -1.91
CA VAL A 115 3.73 -18.84 -0.61
C VAL A 115 3.00 -17.85 0.28
N SER A 116 2.49 -18.31 1.41
CA SER A 116 1.86 -17.49 2.44
C SER A 116 2.82 -17.36 3.62
N LEU A 117 3.04 -16.13 4.08
CA LEU A 117 3.81 -15.80 5.28
C LEU A 117 2.87 -15.02 6.20
N LYS A 118 2.57 -15.59 7.35
CA LYS A 118 1.66 -15.02 8.33
C LYS A 118 2.39 -14.83 9.64
N CYS A 119 2.23 -13.65 10.23
CA CYS A 119 2.67 -13.42 11.59
C CYS A 119 1.55 -12.70 12.35
N ASN A 120 1.30 -13.17 13.56
CA ASN A 120 0.30 -12.59 14.45
C ASN A 120 1.03 -11.83 15.55
N SER A 121 0.53 -10.66 15.92
CA SER A 121 1.12 -9.81 16.95
C SER A 121 2.59 -9.43 16.65
N CYS A 122 2.90 -9.15 15.38
CA CYS A 122 4.26 -8.88 14.95
C CYS A 122 4.71 -7.51 15.44
N GLN A 123 5.88 -7.47 16.06
CA GLN A 123 6.65 -6.26 16.19
C GLN A 123 7.65 -6.22 15.05
N ILE A 124 7.45 -5.31 14.09
CA ILE A 124 8.29 -5.27 12.89
C ILE A 124 9.71 -4.86 13.29
N PRO A 125 10.75 -5.60 12.89
CA PRO A 125 12.10 -5.28 13.31
C PRO A 125 12.67 -4.11 12.49
N ARG A 126 13.49 -3.26 13.12
CA ARG A 126 14.00 -1.99 12.53
C ARG A 126 14.94 -2.15 11.33
N ARG A 127 15.31 -3.38 10.98
CA ARG A 127 16.32 -3.67 9.95
C ARG A 127 15.63 -4.23 8.72
N ASN A 128 16.37 -4.33 7.63
CA ASN A 128 15.90 -5.00 6.43
C ASN A 128 15.78 -6.50 6.66
N HIS A 129 14.76 -7.10 6.07
CA HIS A 129 14.49 -8.54 6.12
C HIS A 129 14.50 -9.10 4.71
N TYR A 130 15.10 -10.28 4.57
CA TYR A 130 15.15 -11.02 3.33
C TYR A 130 14.64 -12.43 3.60
N ILE A 131 13.62 -12.82 2.86
CA ILE A 131 13.05 -14.17 2.87
C ILE A 131 13.17 -14.69 1.46
N SER A 132 13.95 -15.74 1.28
CA SER A 132 14.25 -16.30 -0.04
C SER A 132 13.69 -17.70 -0.17
N TRP A 133 13.27 -18.05 -1.37
CA TRP A 133 12.90 -19.42 -1.73
C TRP A 133 13.14 -19.63 -3.21
N GLN A 134 13.18 -20.88 -3.62
CA GLN A 134 13.33 -21.23 -5.03
C GLN A 134 12.35 -22.33 -5.43
N PHE A 135 11.88 -22.27 -6.66
CA PHE A 135 11.23 -23.41 -7.30
C PHE A 135 12.26 -24.11 -8.18
N VAL A 136 12.37 -25.43 -8.10
CA VAL A 136 13.36 -26.23 -8.85
C VAL A 136 12.68 -27.17 -9.83
N ASP A 137 13.35 -27.50 -10.94
CA ASP A 137 12.89 -28.49 -11.90
C ASP A 137 12.59 -29.83 -11.22
N LEU A 138 11.47 -30.44 -11.61
CA LEU A 138 11.14 -31.82 -11.33
C LEU A 138 11.21 -32.64 -12.62
N PRO A 139 11.26 -33.99 -12.55
CA PRO A 139 11.29 -34.83 -13.73
C PRO A 139 10.09 -34.56 -14.65
N ASN A 140 10.35 -34.12 -15.88
CA ASN A 140 9.36 -33.72 -16.89
C ASN A 140 8.48 -32.50 -16.51
N ASP A 141 8.83 -31.75 -15.47
CA ASP A 141 8.07 -30.58 -15.02
C ASP A 141 9.05 -29.43 -14.69
N PRO A 142 9.33 -28.54 -15.67
CA PRO A 142 10.33 -27.50 -15.51
C PRO A 142 9.82 -26.33 -14.66
N ALA A 143 10.69 -25.78 -13.83
CA ALA A 143 10.46 -24.56 -13.08
C ALA A 143 10.54 -23.32 -14.01
N ILE A 144 9.39 -22.76 -14.32
CA ILE A 144 9.24 -21.55 -15.14
C ILE A 144 8.17 -20.65 -14.52
N ALA A 145 8.39 -19.35 -14.52
CA ALA A 145 7.39 -18.37 -14.09
C ALA A 145 7.22 -17.28 -15.15
N VAL A 146 6.01 -16.73 -15.27
CA VAL A 146 5.70 -15.60 -16.17
C VAL A 146 5.34 -14.33 -15.41
N GLY A 147 5.33 -14.39 -14.08
CA GLY A 147 5.09 -13.25 -13.22
C GLY A 147 4.85 -13.62 -11.76
N PHE A 148 4.65 -12.61 -10.93
CA PHE A 148 4.43 -12.73 -9.50
C PHE A 148 3.22 -11.87 -9.11
N ARG A 149 2.20 -12.48 -8.55
CA ARG A 149 1.05 -11.78 -7.96
C ARG A 149 1.23 -11.73 -6.45
N PHE A 150 1.18 -10.54 -5.88
CA PHE A 150 1.30 -10.36 -4.43
C PHE A 150 0.01 -9.77 -3.87
N ASN A 151 -0.34 -10.21 -2.66
CA ASN A 151 -1.40 -9.64 -1.85
C ASN A 151 -0.89 -9.58 -0.42
N LEU A 152 -0.70 -8.36 0.08
CA LEU A 152 -0.12 -8.10 1.39
C LEU A 152 -1.15 -7.36 2.22
N SER A 153 -1.39 -7.83 3.43
CA SER A 153 -2.28 -7.17 4.37
C SER A 153 -1.62 -7.00 5.73
N ALA A 154 -2.08 -5.98 6.41
CA ALA A 154 -1.69 -5.62 7.76
C ALA A 154 -2.93 -5.13 8.49
N LYS A 155 -3.15 -5.66 9.68
CA LYS A 155 -4.28 -5.27 10.52
C LYS A 155 -3.80 -5.03 11.94
N ASP A 156 -4.43 -4.11 12.64
CA ASP A 156 -4.12 -3.90 14.05
C ASP A 156 -4.49 -5.15 14.85
N HIS A 157 -3.59 -5.55 15.75
CA HIS A 157 -3.77 -6.78 16.51
C HIS A 157 -4.89 -6.67 17.56
N ALA A 158 -5.09 -5.48 18.14
CA ALA A 158 -6.08 -5.23 19.18
C ALA A 158 -7.46 -4.91 18.59
N ASP A 159 -7.50 -4.17 17.49
CA ASP A 159 -8.70 -3.77 16.76
C ASP A 159 -8.65 -4.28 15.30
N GLY A 160 -9.11 -5.52 15.10
CA GLY A 160 -9.12 -6.17 13.79
C GLY A 160 -10.10 -5.58 12.76
N ASN A 161 -10.78 -4.47 13.07
CA ASN A 161 -11.74 -3.83 12.17
C ASN A 161 -11.06 -3.05 11.03
N HIS A 162 -9.80 -2.62 11.22
CA HIS A 162 -9.08 -1.82 10.25
C HIS A 162 -7.95 -2.63 9.61
N VAL A 163 -7.96 -2.70 8.28
CA VAL A 163 -7.00 -3.48 7.49
C VAL A 163 -6.42 -2.59 6.40
N SER A 164 -5.10 -2.48 6.39
CA SER A 164 -4.32 -1.95 5.29
C SER A 164 -3.90 -3.08 4.38
N PHE A 165 -4.05 -2.90 3.06
CA PHE A 165 -3.61 -3.91 2.11
C PHE A 165 -3.02 -3.28 0.85
N VAL A 166 -2.18 -4.05 0.18
CA VAL A 166 -1.69 -3.76 -1.17
C VAL A 166 -1.69 -5.05 -1.97
N THR A 167 -2.22 -4.98 -3.18
CA THR A 167 -2.29 -6.10 -4.10
C THR A 167 -1.80 -5.67 -5.47
N GLY A 168 -1.16 -6.57 -6.19
CA GLY A 168 -0.59 -6.26 -7.49
C GLY A 168 -0.05 -7.49 -8.20
N THR A 169 0.33 -7.31 -9.46
CA THR A 169 0.94 -8.36 -10.28
C THR A 169 2.12 -7.77 -11.04
N MET A 170 3.27 -8.44 -10.94
CA MET A 170 4.51 -8.08 -11.62
C MET A 170 4.82 -9.10 -12.69
N ILE A 171 4.90 -8.64 -13.93
CA ILE A 171 5.27 -9.45 -15.11
C ILE A 171 6.61 -9.00 -15.71
N SER A 172 7.12 -7.85 -15.27
CA SER A 172 8.36 -7.22 -15.74
C SER A 172 8.85 -6.21 -14.71
N ASP A 173 10.14 -5.92 -14.72
CA ASP A 173 10.82 -4.85 -13.98
C ASP A 173 10.66 -3.47 -14.65
N THR A 174 10.27 -3.43 -15.92
CA THR A 174 10.12 -2.19 -16.68
C THR A 174 8.68 -1.97 -17.13
N TYR A 175 8.15 -0.77 -16.85
CA TYR A 175 6.80 -0.35 -17.28
C TYR A 175 6.65 -0.13 -18.79
N THR A 176 7.75 -0.01 -19.53
CA THR A 176 7.77 0.44 -20.92
C THR A 176 8.01 -0.66 -21.95
N ASN A 177 8.29 -1.89 -21.50
CA ASN A 177 8.61 -3.01 -22.39
C ASN A 177 7.53 -4.09 -22.24
N ASP A 178 6.55 -4.08 -23.15
CA ASP A 178 5.42 -5.00 -23.18
C ASP A 178 5.79 -6.41 -23.67
N LYS A 179 7.07 -6.68 -23.92
CA LYS A 179 7.52 -8.02 -24.31
C LYS A 179 7.31 -8.99 -23.14
N PRO A 180 6.57 -10.10 -23.33
CA PRO A 180 6.44 -11.14 -22.32
C PRO A 180 7.83 -11.66 -21.91
N LYS A 181 8.02 -11.84 -20.60
CA LYS A 181 9.24 -12.42 -20.03
C LYS A 181 8.90 -13.73 -19.33
N THR A 182 9.77 -14.72 -19.51
CA THR A 182 9.74 -15.96 -18.73
C THR A 182 10.93 -15.96 -17.77
N PHE A 183 10.66 -15.99 -16.48
CA PHE A 183 11.67 -16.05 -15.42
C PHE A 183 12.13 -17.49 -15.23
N ARG A 184 13.44 -17.71 -15.38
CA ARG A 184 14.12 -19.00 -15.18
C ARG A 184 15.64 -18.75 -15.14
N GLY A 185 16.31 -19.33 -14.17
CA GLY A 185 17.77 -19.26 -14.02
C GLY A 185 18.22 -18.89 -12.61
N PRO A 186 19.54 -18.77 -12.40
CA PRO A 186 20.15 -18.63 -11.09
C PRO A 186 19.94 -17.26 -10.43
N ASP A 187 19.75 -16.21 -11.22
CA ASP A 187 19.64 -14.85 -10.67
C ASP A 187 18.27 -14.64 -10.01
N VAL A 188 18.29 -13.92 -8.90
CA VAL A 188 17.15 -13.78 -7.99
C VAL A 188 16.16 -12.73 -8.46
N ASN A 189 14.88 -13.08 -8.42
CA ASN A 189 13.78 -12.13 -8.57
C ASN A 189 13.49 -11.50 -7.20
N VAL A 190 13.58 -10.17 -7.09
CA VAL A 190 13.43 -9.47 -5.80
C VAL A 190 12.16 -8.65 -5.78
N LEU A 191 11.23 -9.00 -4.89
CA LEU A 191 10.05 -8.19 -4.59
C LEU A 191 10.37 -7.27 -3.41
N ARG A 192 10.37 -5.95 -3.62
CA ARG A 192 10.67 -4.96 -2.58
C ARG A 192 9.40 -4.38 -2.01
N ILE A 193 9.19 -4.57 -0.72
CA ILE A 193 8.04 -4.06 0.03
C ILE A 193 8.54 -3.12 1.12
N HIS A 194 7.89 -1.98 1.22
CA HIS A 194 8.11 -1.01 2.28
C HIS A 194 6.93 -1.05 3.25
N LEU A 195 7.23 -1.11 4.54
CA LEU A 195 6.25 -1.03 5.60
C LEU A 195 6.26 0.38 6.21
N PHE A 196 5.13 1.06 6.14
CA PHE A 196 4.96 2.44 6.59
C PHE A 196 4.06 2.51 7.83
N PRO A 197 4.52 3.08 8.95
CA PRO A 197 3.68 3.28 10.13
C PRO A 197 2.72 4.46 9.98
N GLN A 198 1.44 4.21 10.26
CA GLN A 198 0.38 5.21 10.26
C GLN A 198 -0.37 5.19 11.61
N ALA A 199 -0.39 6.32 12.29
CA ALA A 199 -1.10 6.51 13.55
C ALA A 199 -2.35 7.36 13.31
N TYR A 200 -3.52 6.76 13.49
CA TYR A 200 -4.82 7.40 13.31
C TYR A 200 -5.35 7.89 14.66
N ASN A 201 -5.04 9.13 15.00
CA ASN A 201 -5.49 9.74 16.26
C ASN A 201 -7.01 9.95 16.30
N ASN A 202 -7.62 10.12 15.12
CA ASN A 202 -9.07 10.23 14.95
C ASN A 202 -9.82 8.88 15.13
N LEU A 203 -9.12 7.75 15.07
CA LEU A 203 -9.68 6.41 15.20
C LEU A 203 -9.14 5.73 16.46
N ASN A 204 -9.41 6.32 17.63
CA ASN A 204 -9.00 5.79 18.94
C ASN A 204 -7.49 5.49 19.06
N ASN A 205 -6.64 6.30 18.39
CA ASN A 205 -5.19 6.11 18.33
C ASN A 205 -4.76 4.77 17.71
N LEU A 206 -5.52 4.29 16.71
CA LEU A 206 -5.19 3.11 15.92
C LEU A 206 -3.80 3.23 15.30
N LYS A 207 -3.01 2.16 15.36
CA LYS A 207 -1.62 2.11 14.86
C LYS A 207 -1.47 1.02 13.82
N LEU A 208 -1.62 1.41 12.57
CA LEU A 208 -1.66 0.50 11.45
C LEU A 208 -0.37 0.58 10.66
N ILE A 209 0.11 -0.56 10.19
CA ILE A 209 1.20 -0.61 9.22
C ILE A 209 0.58 -0.66 7.83
N GLN A 210 0.95 0.28 6.97
CA GLN A 210 0.59 0.24 5.57
C GLN A 210 1.71 -0.46 4.78
N PRO A 211 1.49 -1.67 4.23
CA PRO A 211 2.40 -2.25 3.26
C PRO A 211 2.28 -1.51 1.93
N LEU A 212 3.41 -1.14 1.35
CA LEU A 212 3.50 -0.55 0.02
C LEU A 212 4.48 -1.36 -0.82
N PHE A 213 4.05 -1.70 -2.03
CA PHE A 213 4.95 -2.24 -3.04
C PHE A 213 5.88 -1.12 -3.53
N HIS A 214 7.19 -1.35 -3.50
CA HIS A 214 8.17 -0.37 -3.93
C HIS A 214 8.67 -0.65 -5.34
N ASP A 215 9.22 -1.84 -5.56
CA ASP A 215 9.90 -2.17 -6.82
C ASP A 215 10.01 -3.70 -7.01
N PHE A 216 10.20 -4.13 -8.25
CA PHE A 216 10.49 -5.51 -8.63
C PHE A 216 11.73 -5.56 -9.50
N ILE A 217 12.76 -6.25 -9.00
CA ILE A 217 13.99 -6.49 -9.76
C ILE A 217 13.89 -7.88 -10.36
N SER A 218 13.87 -7.94 -11.69
CA SER A 218 13.86 -9.20 -12.42
C SER A 218 15.22 -9.88 -12.32
N GLY A 219 15.19 -11.19 -12.07
CA GLY A 219 16.36 -12.06 -12.16
C GLY A 219 16.56 -12.57 -13.59
N SER A 220 17.06 -13.80 -13.70
CA SER A 220 17.29 -14.43 -15.00
C SER A 220 15.96 -14.59 -15.73
N SER A 221 15.87 -14.01 -16.92
CA SER A 221 14.64 -14.01 -17.71
C SER A 221 14.92 -14.10 -19.21
N PHE A 222 13.95 -14.64 -19.94
CA PHE A 222 14.00 -14.86 -21.38
C PHE A 222 12.79 -14.20 -22.04
N SER A 223 13.05 -13.42 -23.08
CA SER A 223 12.00 -12.87 -23.96
C SER A 223 11.85 -13.66 -25.25
N GLU A 224 12.92 -14.31 -25.73
CA GLU A 224 12.92 -15.08 -26.97
C GLU A 224 12.76 -16.58 -26.69
N VAL A 225 11.99 -17.25 -27.55
CA VAL A 225 11.66 -18.68 -27.39
C VAL A 225 12.89 -19.57 -27.55
N SER A 226 13.81 -19.21 -28.45
CA SER A 226 15.04 -19.98 -28.69
C SER A 226 15.92 -20.08 -27.44
N ASP A 227 16.05 -18.96 -26.72
CA ASP A 227 16.91 -18.86 -25.54
C ASP A 227 16.29 -19.62 -24.36
N LEU A 228 14.96 -19.53 -24.22
CA LEU A 228 14.21 -20.33 -23.26
C LEU A 228 14.35 -21.83 -23.55
N GLN A 229 14.24 -22.24 -24.82
CA GLN A 229 14.39 -23.65 -25.21
C GLN A 229 15.79 -24.18 -24.93
N ALA A 230 16.83 -23.38 -25.19
CA ALA A 230 18.21 -23.72 -24.82
C ALA A 230 18.38 -23.86 -23.30
N SER A 231 17.74 -22.98 -22.52
CA SER A 231 17.74 -23.04 -21.05
C SER A 231 17.04 -24.29 -20.49
N LEU A 232 15.97 -24.75 -21.14
CA LEU A 232 15.27 -25.98 -20.76
C LEU A 232 16.10 -27.25 -21.01
N GLN A 233 17.03 -27.22 -21.97
CA GLN A 233 17.95 -28.34 -22.24
C GLN A 233 19.14 -28.39 -21.26
N GLY A 234 19.42 -27.29 -20.57
CA GLY A 234 20.54 -27.17 -19.63
C GLY A 234 20.15 -27.53 -18.19
N SER A 235 20.98 -28.31 -17.50
CA SER A 235 20.72 -28.74 -16.11
C SER A 235 21.01 -27.68 -15.03
N LYS A 236 21.70 -26.58 -15.38
CA LYS A 236 22.14 -25.55 -14.41
C LYS A 236 21.13 -24.44 -14.16
N ASN A 237 20.15 -24.26 -15.05
CA ASN A 237 19.21 -23.12 -15.03
C ASN A 237 17.79 -23.54 -14.61
N GLY A 238 17.63 -24.75 -14.10
CA GLY A 238 16.36 -25.36 -13.71
C GLY A 238 15.77 -24.84 -12.41
N LEU A 239 15.74 -23.51 -12.23
CA LEU A 239 15.17 -22.91 -11.03
C LEU A 239 14.58 -21.52 -11.27
N VAL A 240 13.69 -21.11 -10.38
CA VAL A 240 13.17 -19.76 -10.26
C VAL A 240 13.45 -19.29 -8.84
N ASN A 241 14.49 -18.47 -8.68
CA ASN A 241 14.89 -17.94 -7.38
C ASN A 241 14.10 -16.66 -7.08
N THR A 242 13.52 -16.57 -5.88
CA THR A 242 12.67 -15.45 -5.46
C THR A 242 13.08 -14.98 -4.08
N THR A 243 13.15 -13.67 -3.87
CA THR A 243 13.40 -13.06 -2.56
C THR A 243 12.38 -11.97 -2.29
N LEU A 244 11.72 -12.06 -1.15
CA LEU A 244 10.94 -10.99 -0.57
C LEU A 244 11.86 -10.13 0.28
N TYR A 245 12.06 -8.89 -0.15
CA TYR A 245 12.78 -7.86 0.58
C TYR A 245 11.78 -6.95 1.28
N ILE A 246 11.84 -6.92 2.62
CA ILE A 246 10.98 -6.09 3.44
C ILE A 246 11.86 -5.07 4.15
N SER A 247 11.62 -3.79 3.87
CA SER A 247 12.23 -2.70 4.63
C SER A 247 11.15 -1.92 5.37
N TYR A 248 11.56 -1.35 6.49
CA TYR A 248 10.72 -0.50 7.30
C TYR A 248 11.19 0.93 7.11
N LEU A 249 10.29 1.81 6.69
CA LEU A 249 10.60 3.25 6.59
C LEU A 249 10.38 3.87 7.98
N SER A 250 11.30 3.55 8.88
CA SER A 250 11.24 3.89 10.32
C SER A 250 11.46 5.34 10.65
N ASP A 251 12.04 6.14 9.77
CA ASP A 251 12.50 7.47 10.18
C ASP A 251 11.32 8.38 10.54
N TYR A 252 10.11 8.04 10.06
CA TYR A 252 8.91 8.84 10.26
C TYR A 252 7.66 7.99 10.51
N ILE A 253 6.77 8.51 11.35
CA ILE A 253 5.38 8.06 11.54
C ILE A 253 4.46 9.11 10.92
N VAL A 254 3.49 8.66 10.13
CA VAL A 254 2.43 9.54 9.62
C VAL A 254 1.28 9.54 10.62
N GLU A 255 1.05 10.67 11.26
CA GLU A 255 -0.10 10.90 12.13
C GLU A 255 -1.26 11.48 11.33
N ILE A 256 -2.37 10.76 11.31
CA ILE A 256 -3.58 11.12 10.59
C ILE A 256 -4.58 11.68 11.61
N ASN A 257 -4.93 12.95 11.41
CA ASN A 257 -5.85 13.69 12.27
C ASN A 257 -7.02 14.21 11.43
N LYS A 258 -8.19 14.33 12.05
CA LYS A 258 -9.35 15.00 11.45
C LYS A 258 -9.45 16.39 12.04
N GLU A 259 -9.10 17.42 11.26
CA GLU A 259 -9.23 18.81 11.69
C GLU A 259 -10.46 19.45 11.02
N ASN A 260 -11.27 20.14 11.82
CA ASN A 260 -12.35 20.96 11.31
C ASN A 260 -11.79 22.37 11.04
N LEU A 261 -11.99 22.88 9.82
CA LEU A 261 -11.63 24.25 9.47
C LEU A 261 -12.60 25.24 10.13
N MET A 262 -12.46 25.46 11.44
CA MET A 262 -13.00 26.68 12.07
C MET A 262 -11.90 27.74 12.08
N GLY A 263 -11.79 28.45 10.96
CA GLY A 263 -10.87 29.56 10.79
C GLY A 263 -11.28 30.46 9.64
N ILE A 264 -12.22 31.37 9.90
CA ILE A 264 -12.44 32.54 9.02
C ILE A 264 -11.16 33.38 9.10
N GLY A 265 -10.23 33.19 8.16
CA GLY A 265 -9.05 34.06 8.06
C GLY A 265 -7.71 33.42 7.67
N LYS A 266 -7.63 32.14 7.30
CA LYS A 266 -6.39 31.59 6.71
C LYS A 266 -6.67 30.90 5.39
N ILE A 267 -6.30 31.58 4.30
CA ILE A 267 -6.06 30.94 3.00
C ILE A 267 -4.97 29.90 3.24
N VAL A 268 -5.36 28.63 3.28
CA VAL A 268 -4.44 27.49 3.32
C VAL A 268 -4.00 27.25 1.88
N ILE A 269 -2.74 27.56 1.60
CA ILE A 269 -2.09 27.21 0.33
C ILE A 269 -1.99 25.69 0.30
N PHE A 270 -2.68 25.07 -0.67
CA PHE A 270 -2.54 23.65 -0.97
C PHE A 270 -1.13 23.39 -1.50
N CYS A 271 -0.31 22.64 -0.75
CA CYS A 271 0.81 21.93 -1.35
C CYS A 271 0.25 20.67 -2.02
N ILE A 272 0.10 20.73 -3.33
CA ILE A 272 -0.03 19.55 -4.18
C ILE A 272 1.40 19.01 -4.32
N CYS A 273 1.69 17.85 -3.73
CA CYS A 273 2.87 17.10 -4.12
C CYS A 273 2.62 16.54 -5.53
N ILE A 274 3.44 16.97 -6.49
CA ILE A 274 3.60 16.37 -7.81
C ILE A 274 4.50 15.14 -7.66
#